data_AF-A0A117L897-F1
#
_entry.id   AF-A0A117L897-F1
#
_cell.length_a   1.000
_cell.length_b   1.000
_cell.length_c   1.000
_cell.angle_alpha   90.00
_cell.angle_beta   90.00
_cell.angle_gamma   90.00
#
_symmetry.space_group_name_H-M   'P 1'
#
loop_
_entity.id
_entity.type
_entity.pdbx_description
1 polymer ?
#
loop_
_entity_poly.entity_id
_entity_poly.type
_entity_poly.pdbx_seq_one_letter_code
_entity_poly.pdbx_strand_id
1 'polypeptide(L)'
;MPKMLPTIVRNLFGGPATRLYPVEVRKPFERTRGHIVFDDEKCTLCGGCARRCPAAAIEIDKEKKELIFYPGRCIICEVCAENCPRGAITVKEEWRKPFYEVPVEVHHPKGKKEKAS
;
A
#
# COMPACT_ATOMS: atom_id res chain seq x y z
N MET A 1 27.47 43.55 13.45
CA MET A 1 26.90 42.92 12.23
C MET A 1 25.96 41.81 12.67
N PRO A 2 24.67 41.82 12.29
CA PRO A 2 23.73 40.79 12.73
C PRO A 2 24.17 39.42 12.20
N LYS A 3 24.53 38.50 13.10
CA LYS A 3 25.19 37.22 12.79
C LYS A 3 24.42 36.32 11.81
N MET A 4 23.11 36.53 11.64
CA MET A 4 22.26 35.75 10.73
C MET A 4 22.23 36.27 9.29
N LEU A 5 22.70 37.49 9.03
CA LEU A 5 22.65 38.09 7.69
C LEU A 5 23.29 37.23 6.58
N PRO A 6 24.49 36.63 6.76
CA PRO A 6 25.08 35.77 5.71
C PRO A 6 24.24 34.51 5.45
N THR A 7 23.59 33.95 6.47
CA THR A 7 22.71 32.79 6.32
C THR A 7 21.44 33.14 5.56
N ILE A 8 20.85 34.32 5.84
CA ILE A 8 19.66 34.81 5.13
C ILE A 8 19.96 35.01 3.65
N VAL A 9 21.07 35.68 3.34
CA VAL A 9 21.50 35.89 1.94
C VAL A 9 21.72 34.56 1.24
N ARG A 10 22.45 33.62 1.86
CA ARG A 10 22.69 32.29 1.30
C ARG A 10 21.40 31.52 1.01
N ASN A 11 20.42 31.57 1.91
CA ASN A 11 19.15 30.86 1.73
C ASN A 11 18.26 31.51 0.67
N LEU A 12 18.28 32.85 0.54
CA LEU A 12 17.49 33.56 -0.47
C LEU A 12 17.94 33.19 -1.89
N PHE A 13 19.26 33.08 -2.11
CA PHE A 13 19.83 32.74 -3.41
C PHE A 13 20.01 31.23 -3.64
N GLY A 14 19.93 30.39 -2.60
CA GLY A 14 20.08 28.94 -2.69
C GLY A 14 18.87 28.21 -3.27
N GLY A 15 17.77 28.91 -3.53
CA GLY A 15 16.51 28.33 -3.97
C GLY A 15 15.77 27.56 -2.87
N PRO A 16 14.49 27.23 -3.09
CA PRO A 16 13.69 26.54 -2.10
C PRO A 16 14.05 25.04 -2.04
N ALA A 17 14.06 24.48 -0.83
CA ALA A 17 14.14 23.04 -0.62
C ALA A 17 12.82 22.31 -0.95
N THR A 18 11.74 23.05 -1.20
CA THR A 18 10.39 22.54 -1.44
C THR A 18 10.19 22.16 -2.92
N ARG A 19 9.32 21.18 -3.17
CA ARG A 19 8.83 20.84 -4.52
C ARG A 19 7.40 21.31 -4.68
N LEU A 20 7.02 21.67 -5.91
CA LEU A 20 5.69 22.19 -6.21
C LEU A 20 4.67 21.05 -6.41
N TYR A 21 4.24 20.39 -5.34
CA TYR A 21 3.13 19.44 -5.43
C TYR A 21 1.81 20.20 -5.71
N PRO A 22 0.92 19.72 -6.60
CA PRO A 22 0.94 18.46 -7.34
C PRO A 22 1.62 18.48 -8.72
N VAL A 23 2.22 19.61 -9.14
CA VAL A 23 2.85 19.77 -10.46
C VAL A 23 4.11 18.90 -10.60
N GLU A 24 4.97 18.90 -9.59
CA GLU A 24 6.19 18.10 -9.54
C GLU A 24 6.09 17.04 -8.43
N VAL A 25 5.67 15.83 -8.80
CA VAL A 25 5.51 14.71 -7.86
C VAL A 25 6.85 13.99 -7.66
N ARG A 26 7.22 13.78 -6.40
CA ARG A 26 8.39 12.97 -6.05
C ARG A 26 8.17 11.51 -6.46
N LYS A 27 9.08 10.96 -7.26
CA LYS A 27 9.15 9.52 -7.48
C LYS A 27 9.41 8.80 -6.15
N PRO A 28 8.67 7.72 -5.83
CA PRO A 28 8.96 6.88 -4.67
C PRO A 28 10.40 6.37 -4.69
N PHE A 29 10.94 6.07 -3.51
CA PHE A 29 12.23 5.41 -3.39
C PHE A 29 12.08 3.91 -3.59
N GLU A 30 13.17 3.21 -3.90
CA GLU A 30 13.15 1.74 -3.94
C GLU A 30 12.67 1.17 -2.61
N ARG A 31 11.84 0.12 -2.68
CA ARG A 31 11.22 -0.56 -1.53
C ARG A 31 10.31 0.34 -0.69
N THR A 32 9.76 1.39 -1.29
CA THR A 32 8.72 2.19 -0.65
C THR A 32 7.48 1.32 -0.42
N ARG A 33 6.93 1.36 0.78
CA ARG A 33 5.70 0.63 1.12
C ARG A 33 4.48 1.43 0.71
N GLY A 34 4.12 1.41 -0.56
CA GLY A 34 3.07 2.25 -1.13
C GLY A 34 1.67 1.75 -0.79
N HIS A 35 1.21 0.68 -1.43
CA HIS A 35 -0.07 0.06 -1.08
C HIS A 35 -0.17 -1.41 -1.47
N ILE A 36 -1.10 -2.13 -0.83
CA ILE A 36 -1.38 -3.55 -1.10
C ILE A 36 -2.19 -3.70 -2.39
N VAL A 37 -1.81 -4.68 -3.19
CA VAL A 37 -2.50 -5.13 -4.40
C VAL A 37 -2.68 -6.65 -4.34
N PHE A 38 -3.82 -7.12 -4.84
CA PHE A 38 -4.18 -8.53 -4.87
C PHE A 38 -4.19 -9.05 -6.32
N ASP A 39 -3.76 -10.29 -6.48
CA ASP A 39 -3.79 -11.05 -7.73
C ASP A 39 -4.84 -12.16 -7.59
N ASP A 40 -6.01 -11.92 -8.19
CA ASP A 40 -7.18 -12.80 -8.10
C ASP A 40 -6.95 -14.16 -8.75
N GLU A 41 -6.07 -14.26 -9.74
CA GLU A 41 -5.78 -15.52 -10.43
C GLU A 41 -4.94 -16.47 -9.55
N LYS A 42 -4.14 -15.92 -8.63
CA LYS A 42 -3.31 -16.71 -7.70
C LYS A 42 -3.98 -16.99 -6.37
N CYS A 43 -4.87 -16.10 -5.93
CA CYS A 43 -5.50 -16.20 -4.61
C CYS A 43 -6.45 -17.41 -4.54
N THR A 44 -6.31 -18.22 -3.49
CA THR A 44 -7.13 -19.43 -3.26
C THR A 44 -8.12 -19.30 -2.10
N LEU A 45 -8.33 -18.08 -1.61
CA LEU A 45 -9.17 -17.80 -0.43
C LEU A 45 -8.77 -18.68 0.78
N CYS A 46 -7.47 -18.83 1.04
CA CYS A 46 -6.98 -19.63 2.17
C CYS A 46 -7.19 -18.93 3.54
N GLY A 47 -7.44 -17.62 3.53
CA GLY A 47 -7.66 -16.81 4.73
C GLY A 47 -6.43 -16.61 5.63
N GLY A 48 -5.23 -16.94 5.15
CA GLY A 48 -3.99 -16.68 5.88
C GLY A 48 -3.73 -15.20 6.09
N CYS A 49 -3.97 -14.37 5.07
CA CYS A 49 -3.79 -12.92 5.11
C CYS A 49 -4.72 -12.22 6.11
N ALA A 50 -6.01 -12.60 6.14
CA ALA A 50 -6.98 -12.07 7.10
C ALA A 50 -6.58 -12.37 8.56
N ARG A 51 -6.20 -13.62 8.86
CA ARG A 51 -5.80 -14.03 10.21
C ARG A 51 -4.55 -13.34 10.73
N ARG A 52 -3.61 -12.98 9.84
CA ARG A 52 -2.35 -12.32 10.22
C ARG A 52 -2.44 -10.80 10.20
N CYS A 53 -3.54 -10.22 9.70
CA CYS A 53 -3.66 -8.77 9.58
C CYS A 53 -3.88 -8.14 10.97
N PRO A 54 -2.93 -7.35 11.50
CA PRO A 54 -3.09 -6.73 12.83
C PRO A 54 -4.17 -5.66 12.86
N ALA A 55 -4.53 -5.09 11.70
CA ALA A 55 -5.50 -4.02 11.57
C ALA A 55 -6.89 -4.48 11.09
N ALA A 56 -7.11 -5.80 10.97
CA ALA A 56 -8.35 -6.37 10.44
C ALA A 56 -8.83 -5.70 9.13
N ALA A 57 -7.87 -5.42 8.24
CA ALA A 57 -8.10 -4.75 6.96
C ALA A 57 -8.53 -5.72 5.83
N ILE A 58 -8.49 -7.03 6.07
CA ILE A 58 -8.83 -8.06 5.08
C ILE A 58 -9.88 -8.98 5.69
N GLU A 59 -10.98 -9.18 4.98
CA GLU A 59 -12.05 -10.11 5.30
C GLU A 59 -12.22 -11.11 4.14
N ILE A 60 -12.64 -12.33 4.47
CA ILE A 60 -12.80 -13.43 3.50
C ILE A 60 -14.20 -13.98 3.64
N ASP A 61 -15.01 -13.79 2.61
CA ASP A 61 -16.32 -14.40 2.48
C ASP A 61 -16.19 -15.67 1.62
N LYS A 62 -16.30 -16.84 2.25
CA LYS A 62 -16.20 -18.13 1.55
C LYS A 62 -17.49 -18.51 0.82
N GLU A 63 -18.64 -17.99 1.24
CA GLU A 63 -19.93 -18.30 0.62
C GLU A 63 -20.02 -17.58 -0.73
N LYS A 64 -19.67 -16.29 -0.74
CA LYS A 64 -19.61 -15.47 -1.96
C LYS A 64 -18.32 -15.63 -2.76
N LYS A 65 -17.31 -16.28 -2.17
CA LYS A 65 -15.95 -16.42 -2.74
C LYS A 65 -15.28 -15.07 -2.98
N GLU A 66 -15.41 -14.17 -2.02
CA GLU A 66 -14.90 -12.81 -2.10
C GLU A 66 -13.77 -12.59 -1.07
N LEU A 67 -12.80 -11.78 -1.46
CA LEU A 67 -11.85 -11.15 -0.54
C LEU A 67 -12.20 -9.68 -0.46
N ILE A 68 -12.54 -9.20 0.73
CA ILE A 68 -12.88 -7.80 0.97
C ILE A 68 -11.68 -7.14 1.63
N PHE A 69 -11.16 -6.10 1.00
CA PHE A 69 -10.06 -5.29 1.52
C PHE A 69 -10.56 -3.90 1.88
N TYR A 70 -10.15 -3.42 3.05
CA TYR A 70 -10.45 -2.09 3.58
C TYR A 70 -9.17 -1.25 3.60
N PRO A 71 -8.85 -0.52 2.51
CA PRO A 71 -7.65 0.29 2.44
C PRO A 71 -7.51 1.29 3.58
N GLY A 72 -8.61 1.88 4.05
CA GLY A 72 -8.62 2.82 5.17
C GLY A 72 -8.20 2.22 6.52
N ARG A 73 -8.23 0.89 6.67
CA ARG A 73 -7.72 0.19 7.85
C ARG A 73 -6.29 -0.29 7.69
N CYS A 74 -5.76 -0.34 6.46
CA CYS A 74 -4.47 -0.95 6.20
C CYS A 74 -3.32 -0.07 6.72
N ILE A 75 -2.49 -0.64 7.60
CA ILE A 75 -1.28 0.03 8.11
C ILE A 75 -0.02 -0.27 7.29
N ILE A 76 -0.16 -0.93 6.14
CA ILE A 76 0.91 -1.21 5.16
C ILE A 76 2.13 -1.89 5.82
N CYS A 77 1.87 -2.88 6.68
CA CYS A 77 2.89 -3.65 7.39
C CYS A 77 3.49 -4.81 6.58
N GLU A 78 2.95 -5.11 5.39
CA GLU A 78 3.41 -6.15 4.45
C GLU A 78 3.31 -7.61 4.92
N VAL A 79 2.92 -7.86 6.18
CA VAL A 79 2.73 -9.22 6.74
C VAL A 79 1.85 -10.10 5.87
N CYS A 80 0.80 -9.56 5.23
CA CYS A 80 -0.06 -10.32 4.33
C CYS A 80 0.64 -10.73 3.02
N ALA A 81 1.52 -9.88 2.49
CA ALA A 81 2.27 -10.14 1.26
C ALA A 81 3.36 -11.19 1.50
N GLU A 82 4.16 -11.02 2.56
CA GLU A 82 5.25 -11.94 2.91
C GLU A 82 4.76 -13.37 3.19
N ASN A 83 3.56 -13.49 3.76
CA ASN A 83 3.04 -14.77 4.22
C ASN A 83 1.99 -15.39 3.29
N CYS A 84 1.78 -14.83 2.11
CA CYS A 84 0.87 -15.42 1.13
C CYS A 84 1.57 -16.59 0.43
N PRO A 85 1.14 -17.85 0.66
CA PRO A 85 1.83 -19.03 0.10
C PRO A 85 1.76 -19.10 -1.43
N ARG A 86 0.84 -18.33 -2.04
CA ARG A 86 0.65 -18.24 -3.49
C ARG A 86 1.27 -17.00 -4.12
N GLY A 87 1.87 -16.11 -3.31
CA GLY A 87 2.34 -14.80 -3.81
C GLY A 87 1.22 -13.97 -4.45
N ALA A 88 -0.02 -14.14 -3.97
CA ALA A 88 -1.20 -13.47 -4.52
C ALA A 88 -1.39 -12.04 -3.98
N ILE A 89 -0.48 -11.57 -3.13
CA ILE A 89 -0.54 -10.26 -2.49
C ILE A 89 0.83 -9.62 -2.66
N THR A 90 0.87 -8.40 -3.19
CA THR A 90 2.10 -7.63 -3.41
C THR A 90 1.94 -6.22 -2.90
N VAL A 91 3.07 -5.54 -2.68
CA VAL A 91 3.12 -4.13 -2.31
C VAL A 91 3.60 -3.34 -3.52
N LYS A 92 2.78 -2.40 -4.00
CA LYS A 92 3.22 -1.43 -4.99
C LYS A 92 3.98 -0.30 -4.29
N GLU A 93 5.05 0.18 -4.92
CA GLU A 93 5.86 1.30 -4.41
C GLU A 93 5.20 2.67 -4.61
N GLU A 94 4.01 2.70 -5.22
CA GLU A 94 3.25 3.91 -5.49
C GLU A 94 2.27 4.22 -4.35
N TRP A 95 2.17 5.49 -3.97
CA TRP A 95 1.15 5.94 -3.02
C TRP A 95 -0.25 5.85 -3.64
N ARG A 96 -1.25 5.49 -2.82
CA ARG A 96 -2.65 5.61 -3.23
C ARG A 96 -3.00 7.07 -3.46
N LYS A 97 -3.82 7.32 -4.49
CA LYS A 97 -4.46 8.62 -4.68
C LYS A 97 -5.41 8.90 -3.51
N PRO A 98 -5.60 10.17 -3.11
CA PRO A 98 -6.57 10.50 -2.08
C PRO A 98 -7.98 10.03 -2.50
N PHE A 99 -8.73 9.52 -1.53
CA PHE A 99 -10.13 9.13 -1.69
C PHE A 99 -11.01 10.21 -1.09
N TYR A 100 -12.16 10.47 -1.69
CA TYR A 100 -13.20 11.35 -1.13
C TYR A 100 -14.26 10.56 -0.35
N GLU A 101 -14.30 9.24 -0.53
CA GLU A 101 -15.22 8.31 0.11
C GLU A 101 -14.42 7.17 0.74
N VAL A 102 -14.98 6.46 1.72
CA VAL A 102 -14.31 5.33 2.37
C VAL A 102 -14.23 4.16 1.38
N PRO A 103 -13.04 3.81 0.87
CA PRO A 103 -12.93 2.78 -0.16
C PRO A 103 -13.11 1.39 0.46
N VAL A 104 -13.83 0.53 -0.26
CA VAL A 104 -13.91 -0.91 -0.01
C VAL A 104 -13.61 -1.61 -1.33
N GLU A 105 -12.62 -2.49 -1.33
CA GLU A 105 -12.23 -3.25 -2.51
C GLU A 105 -12.72 -4.69 -2.37
N VAL A 106 -13.54 -5.13 -3.32
CA VAL A 106 -14.03 -6.51 -3.38
C VAL A 106 -13.31 -7.21 -4.52
N HIS A 107 -12.55 -8.23 -4.16
CA HIS A 107 -11.76 -9.07 -5.06
C HIS A 107 -12.46 -10.42 -5.22
N HIS A 108 -12.38 -11.01 -6.41
CA HIS A 108 -13.08 -12.27 -6.76
C HIS A 108 -12.06 -13.35 -7.18
N PRO A 109 -11.42 -14.03 -6.23
CA PRO A 109 -10.34 -14.97 -6.53
C PRO A 109 -10.77 -16.20 -7.33
N LYS A 110 -9.92 -16.61 -8.27
CA LYS A 110 -10.10 -17.80 -9.13
C LYS A 110 -9.01 -18.86 -8.95
N GLY A 111 -8.04 -18.61 -8.06
CA GLY A 111 -6.93 -19.53 -7.84
C GLY A 111 -7.38 -20.90 -7.35
N LYS A 112 -6.91 -21.95 -8.03
CA LYS A 112 -7.20 -23.35 -7.65
C LYS A 112 -6.34 -23.76 -6.48
N LYS A 113 -6.92 -24.35 -5.42
CA LYS A 113 -6.15 -25.05 -4.38
C LYS A 113 -5.53 -26.29 -5.03
N GLU A 114 -4.20 -26.35 -5.08
CA GLU A 114 -3.50 -27.58 -5.42
C GLU A 114 -3.53 -28.47 -4.17
N LYS A 115 -3.83 -29.75 -4.36
CA LYS A 115 -3.87 -30.72 -3.27
C LYS A 115 -2.48 -30.76 -2.65
N ALA A 116 -2.39 -30.50 -1.35
CA ALA A 116 -1.17 -30.76 -0.59
C ALA A 116 -0.79 -32.24 -0.83
N SER A 117 0.41 -32.46 -1.39
CA SER A 117 1.06 -33.77 -1.39
C SER A 117 1.64 -34.04 -0.01
#